data_AF-A0A6J1WM76-F1
#
_entry.id   AF-A0A6J1WM76-F1
#
_cell.length_a   1.000
_cell.length_b   1.000
_cell.length_c   1.000
_cell.angle_alpha   90.00
_cell.angle_beta   90.00
_cell.angle_gamma   90.00
#
_symmetry.space_group_name_H-M   'P 1'
#
loop_
_entity.id
_entity.type
_entity.pdbx_description
1 polymer ?
#
loop_
_entity_poly.entity_id
_entity_poly.type
_entity_poly.pdbx_seq_one_letter_code
_entity_poly.pdbx_strand_id
1 'polypeptide(L)'
;LRCTSCYHADTFQRAKHILDIPDSKIVSLKYNENQVIITWDDGHTSIFEADFLAQFDYKKWNDGRKLKPVLWHGDEVATKITRIHVDKFLNTKDGARSVFQSLLDYGVALIEEVNATLEDTEVVCKALGGVQHTIFGGMWQFTTRADHADTAYTNIPLALHNDSTYFTESTG
;
A
#
# COMPACT_ATOMS: atom_id res chain seq x y z
N LEU A 1 24.65 -5.59 5.43
CA LEU A 1 24.23 -6.99 5.76
C LEU A 1 23.81 -7.11 7.23
N ARG A 2 22.57 -7.54 7.53
CA ARG A 2 22.09 -7.75 8.92
C ARG A 2 22.48 -9.15 9.42
N CYS A 3 22.72 -9.30 10.72
CA CYS A 3 23.10 -10.58 11.33
C CYS A 3 22.00 -11.64 11.18
N THR A 4 22.38 -12.86 10.79
CA THR A 4 21.45 -13.99 10.57
C THR A 4 20.78 -14.50 11.85
N SER A 5 21.38 -14.29 13.02
CA SER A 5 20.76 -14.64 14.31
C SER A 5 19.70 -13.62 14.76
N CYS A 6 19.70 -12.42 14.17
CA CYS A 6 18.79 -11.33 14.52
C CYS A 6 17.72 -11.09 13.44
N TYR A 7 17.94 -11.58 12.21
CA TYR A 7 17.09 -11.30 11.06
C TYR A 7 17.02 -12.51 10.11
N HIS A 8 15.81 -12.94 9.80
CA HIS A 8 15.53 -13.95 8.79
C HIS A 8 15.52 -13.30 7.41
N ALA A 9 16.59 -13.51 6.63
CA ALA A 9 16.77 -12.85 5.34
C ALA A 9 15.71 -13.27 4.30
N ASP A 10 15.24 -14.52 4.35
CA ASP A 10 14.29 -15.07 3.38
C ASP A 10 12.86 -14.53 3.57
N THR A 11 12.45 -14.30 4.82
CA THR A 11 11.11 -13.82 5.16
C THR A 11 11.05 -12.33 5.48
N PHE A 12 12.20 -11.67 5.50
CA PHE A 12 12.38 -10.28 5.90
C PHE A 12 11.89 -9.95 7.33
N GLN A 13 11.97 -10.91 8.25
CA GLN A 13 11.45 -10.78 9.61
C GLN A 13 12.56 -10.69 10.66
N ARG A 14 12.30 -9.96 11.74
CA ARG A 14 13.15 -9.96 12.94
C ARG A 14 13.06 -11.33 13.62
N ALA A 15 14.20 -11.92 13.98
CA ALA A 15 14.29 -13.24 14.59
C ALA A 15 14.10 -13.25 16.11
N LYS A 16 14.24 -12.08 16.76
CA LYS A 16 14.13 -11.93 18.23
C LYS A 16 12.80 -11.30 18.63
N HIS A 17 12.22 -11.80 19.72
CA HIS A 17 11.10 -11.14 20.36
C HIS A 17 11.58 -9.88 21.10
N ILE A 18 10.71 -8.88 21.24
CA ILE A 18 11.10 -7.61 21.88
C ILE A 18 11.51 -7.79 23.34
N LEU A 19 10.90 -8.74 24.06
CA LEU A 19 11.22 -9.06 25.45
C LEU A 19 12.56 -9.81 25.60
N ASP A 20 13.10 -10.37 24.52
CA ASP A 20 14.39 -11.06 24.52
C ASP A 20 15.55 -10.10 24.25
N ILE A 21 15.26 -8.82 23.97
CA ILE A 21 16.27 -7.79 23.73
C ILE A 21 16.64 -7.19 25.09
N PRO A 22 17.86 -7.44 25.61
CA PRO A 22 18.26 -6.90 26.90
C PRO A 22 18.51 -5.39 26.79
N ASP A 23 18.66 -4.72 27.93
CA ASP A 23 19.28 -3.40 27.97
C ASP A 23 20.73 -3.53 27.48
N SER A 24 21.00 -3.11 26.24
CA SER A 24 22.30 -3.26 25.60
C SER A 24 23.10 -1.95 25.61
N LYS A 25 24.42 -2.07 25.75
CA LYS A 25 25.37 -0.96 25.64
C LYS A 25 26.36 -1.19 24.50
N ILE A 26 26.70 -0.11 23.81
CA ILE A 26 27.77 -0.14 22.79
C ILE A 26 29.11 -0.16 23.52
N VAL A 27 29.88 -1.24 23.33
CA VAL A 27 31.24 -1.38 23.87
C VAL A 27 32.27 -0.84 22.89
N SER A 28 32.06 -1.07 21.59
CA SER A 28 32.97 -0.60 20.54
C SER A 28 32.19 -0.16 19.32
N LEU A 29 32.65 0.93 18.70
CA LEU A 29 32.13 1.45 17.45
C LEU A 29 33.31 1.70 16.52
N LYS A 30 33.32 1.01 15.37
CA LYS A 30 34.28 1.23 14.28
C LYS A 30 33.50 1.53 13.01
N TYR A 31 33.94 2.50 12.23
CA TYR A 31 33.26 2.85 10.99
C TYR A 31 34.26 3.27 9.91
N ASN A 32 33.83 3.13 8.66
CA ASN A 32 34.47 3.70 7.49
C ASN A 32 33.38 4.27 6.56
N GLU A 33 33.75 4.69 5.36
CA GLU A 33 32.81 5.27 4.38
C GLU A 33 31.68 4.32 3.96
N ASN A 34 31.90 3.00 4.05
CA ASN A 34 30.97 1.99 3.54
C ASN A 34 30.17 1.28 4.64
N GLN A 35 30.69 1.20 5.86
CA GLN A 35 30.08 0.41 6.92
C GLN A 35 30.37 0.91 8.34
N VAL A 36 29.46 0.56 9.24
CA VAL A 36 29.54 0.74 10.69
C VAL A 36 29.51 -0.64 11.34
N ILE A 37 30.48 -0.90 12.21
CA ILE A 37 30.63 -2.13 12.99
C ILE A 37 30.45 -1.77 14.47
N ILE A 38 29.49 -2.42 15.11
CA ILE A 38 29.12 -2.22 16.51
C ILE A 38 29.37 -3.51 17.27
N THR A 39 30.08 -3.44 18.38
CA THR A 39 30.18 -4.53 19.35
C THR A 39 29.41 -4.16 20.61
N TRP A 40 28.51 -5.05 21.03
CA TRP A 40 27.63 -4.89 22.19
C TRP A 40 28.24 -5.51 23.45
N ASP A 41 27.66 -5.24 24.61
CA ASP A 41 28.14 -5.68 25.93
C ASP A 41 27.95 -7.17 26.21
N ASP A 42 27.09 -7.85 25.46
CA ASP A 42 27.00 -9.31 25.41
C ASP A 42 28.03 -9.96 24.45
N GLY A 43 28.88 -9.15 23.82
CA GLY A 43 29.87 -9.58 22.83
C GLY A 43 29.32 -9.76 21.42
N HIS A 44 28.01 -9.56 21.20
CA HIS A 44 27.42 -9.61 19.86
C HIS A 44 28.04 -8.53 18.97
N THR A 45 28.23 -8.83 17.69
CA THR A 45 28.77 -7.87 16.72
C THR A 45 27.79 -7.71 15.56
N SER A 46 27.41 -6.46 15.31
CA SER A 46 26.52 -6.08 14.22
C SER A 46 27.28 -5.23 13.20
N ILE A 47 27.02 -5.47 11.92
CA ILE A 47 27.61 -4.71 10.81
C ILE A 47 26.46 -4.10 10.02
N PHE A 48 26.54 -2.81 9.73
CA PHE A 48 25.56 -2.09 8.94
C PHE A 48 26.26 -1.36 7.81
N GLU A 49 25.69 -1.40 6.61
CA GLU A 49 26.18 -0.57 5.49
C GLU A 49 25.81 0.89 5.75
N ALA A 50 26.70 1.81 5.42
CA ALA A 50 26.51 3.25 5.62
C ALA A 50 25.27 3.75 4.85
N ASP A 51 25.11 3.33 3.60
CA ASP A 51 23.94 3.66 2.77
C ASP A 51 22.63 3.11 3.33
N PHE A 52 22.67 1.95 3.96
CA PHE A 52 21.51 1.40 4.66
C PHE A 52 21.15 2.31 5.84
N LEU A 53 22.10 2.64 6.72
CA LEU A 53 21.83 3.54 7.86
C LEU A 53 21.33 4.92 7.42
N ALA A 54 21.87 5.47 6.33
CA ALA A 54 21.46 6.77 5.79
C ALA A 54 20.00 6.80 5.32
N GLN A 55 19.41 5.66 4.94
CA GLN A 55 17.99 5.54 4.59
C GLN A 55 17.06 5.58 5.82
N PHE A 56 17.57 5.22 6.99
CA PHE A 56 16.81 5.20 8.26
C PHE A 56 17.08 6.42 9.13
N ASP A 57 17.68 7.48 8.58
CA ASP A 57 17.65 8.80 9.22
C ASP A 57 16.20 9.16 9.55
N TYR A 58 15.92 9.42 10.82
CA TYR A 58 14.54 9.52 11.32
C TYR A 58 13.74 10.60 10.59
N LYS A 59 14.37 11.72 10.25
CA LYS A 59 13.72 12.81 9.52
C LYS A 59 13.39 12.39 8.08
N LYS A 60 14.37 11.85 7.35
CA LYS A 60 14.14 11.33 5.99
C LYS A 60 13.11 10.21 5.95
N TRP A 61 13.20 9.28 6.90
CA TRP A 61 12.28 8.15 7.02
C TRP A 61 10.85 8.62 7.28
N ASN A 62 10.66 9.57 8.21
CA ASN A 62 9.34 10.11 8.50
C ASN A 62 8.77 10.89 7.31
N ASP A 63 9.58 11.74 6.67
CA ASP A 63 9.12 12.55 5.54
C ASP A 63 8.86 11.74 4.26
N GLY A 64 9.60 10.63 4.05
CA GLY A 64 9.41 9.73 2.91
C GLY A 64 8.15 8.87 2.99
N ARG A 65 7.58 8.67 4.18
CA ARG A 65 6.36 7.88 4.38
C ARG A 65 5.07 8.70 4.36
N LYS A 66 5.18 10.03 4.41
CA LYS A 66 4.01 10.91 4.31
C LYS A 66 3.48 10.86 2.88
N LEU A 67 2.23 10.45 2.74
CA LEU A 67 1.49 10.61 1.48
C LEU A 67 1.40 12.10 1.15
N LYS A 68 1.58 12.44 -0.13
CA LYS A 68 1.55 13.82 -0.65
C LYS A 68 0.53 13.91 -1.78
N PRO A 69 -0.78 13.73 -1.48
CA PRO A 69 -1.81 13.83 -2.50
C PRO A 69 -1.84 15.24 -3.09
N VAL A 70 -2.13 15.32 -4.38
CA VAL A 70 -2.35 16.53 -5.14
C VAL A 70 -3.84 16.86 -5.10
N LEU A 71 -4.17 18.00 -4.47
CA LEU A 71 -5.54 18.48 -4.42
C LEU A 71 -6.02 18.90 -5.80
N TRP A 72 -7.29 18.62 -6.09
CA TRP A 72 -7.90 18.93 -7.37
C TRP A 72 -9.38 19.31 -7.20
N HIS A 73 -9.90 20.05 -8.17
CA HIS A 73 -11.32 20.36 -8.30
C HIS A 73 -11.62 20.65 -9.78
N GLY A 74 -12.90 20.57 -10.14
CA GLY A 74 -13.33 20.83 -11.52
C GLY A 74 -12.91 19.73 -12.50
N ASP A 75 -13.00 20.06 -13.79
CA ASP A 75 -12.79 19.16 -14.92
C ASP A 75 -11.32 18.90 -15.25
N GLU A 76 -10.40 19.78 -14.83
CA GLU A 76 -8.96 19.64 -15.10
C GLU A 76 -8.37 18.30 -14.63
N VAL A 77 -8.93 17.72 -13.55
CA VAL A 77 -8.48 16.42 -13.02
C VAL A 77 -8.53 15.32 -14.07
N ALA A 78 -9.50 15.37 -14.99
CA ALA A 78 -9.69 14.35 -16.02
C ALA A 78 -8.49 14.22 -16.96
N THR A 79 -7.68 15.29 -17.07
CA THR A 79 -6.43 15.32 -17.86
C THR A 79 -5.18 14.93 -17.05
N LYS A 80 -5.28 14.88 -15.73
CA LYS A 80 -4.17 14.61 -14.80
C LYS A 80 -4.13 13.16 -14.33
N ILE A 81 -5.29 12.53 -14.22
CA ILE A 81 -5.42 11.15 -13.75
C ILE A 81 -5.04 10.16 -14.84
N THR A 82 -4.55 9.00 -14.42
CA THR A 82 -4.22 7.92 -15.36
C THR A 82 -5.49 7.38 -16.00
N ARG A 83 -5.47 7.28 -17.33
CA ARG A 83 -6.43 6.56 -18.15
C ARG A 83 -5.67 5.52 -18.96
N ILE A 84 -5.98 4.24 -18.79
CA ILE A 84 -5.18 3.17 -19.38
C ILE A 84 -6.02 1.97 -19.78
N HIS A 85 -5.70 1.36 -20.93
CA HIS A 85 -6.31 0.12 -21.37
C HIS A 85 -6.04 -1.03 -20.38
N VAL A 86 -7.05 -1.86 -20.11
CA VAL A 86 -6.98 -2.99 -19.17
C VAL A 86 -5.78 -3.90 -19.39
N ASP A 87 -5.50 -4.28 -20.65
CA ASP A 87 -4.32 -5.10 -20.98
C ASP A 87 -2.99 -4.49 -20.53
N LYS A 88 -2.83 -3.17 -20.64
CA LYS A 88 -1.59 -2.52 -20.18
C LYS A 88 -1.52 -2.50 -18.66
N PHE A 89 -2.64 -2.27 -17.99
CA PHE A 89 -2.69 -2.33 -16.53
C PHE A 89 -2.34 -3.74 -16.01
N LEU A 90 -2.95 -4.78 -16.56
CA LEU A 90 -2.78 -6.16 -16.11
C LEU A 90 -1.41 -6.75 -16.48
N ASN A 91 -0.86 -6.40 -17.64
CA ASN A 91 0.28 -7.12 -18.20
C ASN A 91 1.60 -6.34 -18.16
N THR A 92 1.62 -5.10 -17.65
CA THR A 92 2.85 -4.29 -17.61
C THR A 92 3.09 -3.65 -16.25
N LYS A 93 4.37 -3.62 -15.82
CA LYS A 93 4.78 -2.96 -14.58
C LYS A 93 4.55 -1.46 -14.63
N ASP A 94 4.83 -0.82 -15.77
CA ASP A 94 4.65 0.62 -15.94
C ASP A 94 3.17 1.01 -15.96
N GLY A 95 2.32 0.17 -16.57
CA GLY A 95 0.87 0.35 -16.54
C GLY A 95 0.33 0.27 -15.11
N ALA A 96 0.64 -0.79 -14.37
CA ALA A 96 0.28 -0.91 -12.96
C ALA A 96 0.81 0.28 -12.14
N ARG A 97 2.08 0.66 -12.33
CA ARG A 97 2.68 1.80 -11.63
C ARG A 97 1.94 3.10 -11.89
N SER A 98 1.51 3.38 -13.12
CA SER A 98 0.76 4.59 -13.44
C SER A 98 -0.58 4.65 -12.71
N VAL A 99 -1.29 3.53 -12.62
CA VAL A 99 -2.56 3.43 -11.87
C VAL A 99 -2.34 3.70 -10.38
N PHE A 100 -1.42 2.99 -9.73
CA PHE A 100 -1.14 3.21 -8.31
C PHE A 100 -0.62 4.61 -8.02
N GLN A 101 0.21 5.18 -8.89
CA GLN A 101 0.66 6.56 -8.74
C GLN A 101 -0.51 7.54 -8.82
N SER A 102 -1.44 7.35 -9.76
CA SER A 102 -2.66 8.16 -9.87
C SER A 102 -3.57 8.04 -8.65
N LEU A 103 -3.68 6.84 -8.05
CA LEU A 103 -4.41 6.64 -6.80
C LEU A 103 -3.74 7.37 -5.63
N LEU A 104 -2.41 7.35 -5.53
CA LEU A 104 -1.67 8.04 -4.46
C LEU A 104 -1.71 9.57 -4.62
N ASP A 105 -1.65 10.06 -5.86
CA ASP A 105 -1.62 11.50 -6.15
C ASP A 105 -3.03 12.09 -6.15
N TYR A 106 -4.00 11.47 -6.80
CA TYR A 106 -5.32 12.06 -7.06
C TYR A 106 -6.49 11.29 -6.44
N GLY A 107 -6.25 10.11 -5.86
CA GLY A 107 -7.31 9.26 -5.31
C GLY A 107 -8.16 8.55 -6.37
N VAL A 108 -7.82 8.65 -7.66
CA VAL A 108 -8.62 8.08 -8.75
C VAL A 108 -7.76 7.73 -9.97
N ALA A 109 -8.16 6.70 -10.70
CA ALA A 109 -7.64 6.30 -12.01
C ALA A 109 -8.78 5.67 -12.84
N LEU A 110 -8.66 5.67 -14.17
CA LEU A 110 -9.59 5.00 -15.07
C LEU A 110 -8.88 3.86 -15.81
N ILE A 111 -9.45 2.67 -15.70
CA ILE A 111 -9.05 1.51 -16.47
C ILE A 111 -10.11 1.30 -17.55
N GLU A 112 -9.70 1.44 -18.80
CA GLU A 112 -10.57 1.46 -19.98
C GLU A 112 -10.56 0.09 -20.67
N GLU A 113 -11.59 -0.17 -21.51
CA GLU A 113 -11.75 -1.41 -22.27
C GLU A 113 -11.91 -2.69 -21.40
N VAL A 114 -12.45 -2.56 -20.19
CA VAL A 114 -12.93 -3.70 -19.39
C VAL A 114 -14.30 -4.12 -19.92
N ASN A 115 -14.53 -5.40 -20.21
CA ASN A 115 -15.86 -5.84 -20.61
C ASN A 115 -16.85 -5.63 -19.45
N ALA A 116 -18.10 -5.30 -19.77
CA ALA A 116 -19.14 -5.03 -18.80
C ALA A 116 -19.71 -6.31 -18.15
N THR A 117 -18.83 -7.15 -17.58
CA THR A 117 -19.15 -8.37 -16.86
C THR A 117 -18.62 -8.29 -15.42
N LEU A 118 -19.23 -9.07 -14.51
CA LEU A 118 -18.79 -9.11 -13.12
C LEU A 118 -17.39 -9.73 -13.03
N GLU A 119 -17.16 -10.76 -13.83
CA GLU A 119 -15.93 -11.54 -13.89
C GLU A 119 -14.73 -10.67 -14.34
N ASP A 120 -14.90 -9.85 -15.39
CA ASP A 120 -13.80 -9.02 -15.89
C ASP A 120 -13.51 -7.85 -14.95
N THR A 121 -14.55 -7.33 -14.28
CA THR A 121 -14.36 -6.35 -13.18
C THR A 121 -13.58 -6.98 -12.03
N GLU A 122 -13.91 -8.21 -11.64
CA GLU A 122 -13.23 -8.93 -10.57
C GLU A 122 -11.75 -9.17 -10.88
N VAL A 123 -11.39 -9.46 -12.13
CA VAL A 123 -9.97 -9.58 -12.56
C VAL A 123 -9.21 -8.29 -12.28
N VAL A 124 -9.79 -7.14 -12.60
CA VAL A 124 -9.18 -5.83 -12.34
C VAL A 124 -9.05 -5.56 -10.82
N CYS A 125 -10.11 -5.82 -10.04
CA CYS A 125 -10.06 -5.66 -8.58
C CYS A 125 -8.99 -6.54 -7.92
N LYS A 126 -8.85 -7.80 -8.36
CA LYS A 126 -7.80 -8.71 -7.89
C LYS A 126 -6.39 -8.23 -8.21
N ALA A 127 -6.20 -7.57 -9.35
CA ALA A 127 -4.92 -6.97 -9.73
C ALA A 127 -4.59 -5.69 -8.93
N LEU A 128 -5.60 -4.95 -8.47
CA LEU A 128 -5.41 -3.75 -7.64
C LEU A 128 -5.00 -4.07 -6.20
N GLY A 129 -5.70 -5.01 -5.55
CA GLY A 129 -5.47 -5.29 -4.13
C GLY A 129 -6.26 -6.47 -3.58
N GLY A 130 -7.07 -7.12 -4.41
CA GLY A 130 -8.01 -8.15 -3.98
C GLY A 130 -9.41 -7.60 -3.75
N VAL A 131 -10.33 -8.51 -3.42
CA VAL A 131 -11.74 -8.20 -3.17
C VAL A 131 -12.02 -8.31 -1.68
N GLN A 132 -12.39 -7.21 -1.05
CA GLN A 132 -12.82 -7.19 0.35
C GLN A 132 -14.26 -7.69 0.44
N HIS A 133 -14.47 -8.81 1.14
CA HIS A 133 -15.81 -9.33 1.37
C HIS A 133 -16.54 -8.50 2.43
N THR A 134 -17.79 -8.15 2.14
CA THR A 134 -18.69 -7.41 3.04
C THR A 134 -20.00 -8.16 3.24
N ILE A 135 -20.98 -7.53 3.90
CA ILE A 135 -22.35 -8.07 4.00
C ILE A 135 -23.07 -8.17 2.64
N PHE A 136 -22.53 -7.51 1.59
CA PHE A 136 -23.01 -7.60 0.21
C PHE A 136 -22.33 -8.73 -0.59
N GLY A 137 -21.42 -9.49 0.03
CA GLY A 137 -20.60 -10.50 -0.63
C GLY A 137 -19.23 -9.98 -1.07
N GLY A 138 -18.59 -10.69 -2.01
CA GLY A 138 -17.30 -10.30 -2.58
C GLY A 138 -17.48 -9.27 -3.71
N MET A 139 -18.16 -9.69 -4.78
CA MET A 139 -18.56 -8.82 -5.89
C MET A 139 -20.07 -8.68 -5.90
N TRP A 140 -20.57 -7.51 -6.31
CA TRP A 140 -21.99 -7.20 -6.37
C TRP A 140 -22.30 -6.36 -7.61
N GLN A 141 -23.56 -6.37 -8.04
CA GLN A 141 -24.05 -5.61 -9.19
C GLN A 141 -25.23 -4.77 -8.78
N PHE A 142 -25.33 -3.55 -9.33
CA PHE A 142 -26.54 -2.74 -9.19
C PHE A 142 -27.68 -3.37 -9.98
N THR A 143 -28.81 -3.61 -9.32
CA THR A 143 -30.06 -3.99 -9.98
C THR A 143 -31.20 -3.13 -9.43
N THR A 144 -32.30 -3.02 -10.17
CA THR A 144 -33.50 -2.31 -9.67
C THR A 144 -34.38 -3.19 -8.78
N ARG A 145 -33.90 -4.39 -8.41
CA ARG A 145 -34.53 -5.22 -7.39
C ARG A 145 -33.90 -4.81 -6.08
N ALA A 146 -34.73 -4.38 -5.13
CA ALA A 146 -34.31 -3.90 -3.82
C ALA A 146 -33.77 -5.06 -2.96
N ASP A 147 -32.70 -5.70 -3.41
CA ASP A 147 -31.90 -6.62 -2.65
C ASP A 147 -31.07 -5.80 -1.64
N HIS A 148 -30.84 -6.35 -0.45
CA HIS A 148 -30.08 -5.73 0.65
C HIS A 148 -30.64 -4.43 1.25
N ALA A 149 -31.83 -3.96 0.83
CA ALA A 149 -32.48 -2.76 1.36
C ALA A 149 -31.59 -1.50 1.34
N ASP A 150 -30.72 -1.38 0.33
CA ASP A 150 -29.80 -0.27 0.14
C ASP A 150 -30.28 0.66 -1.00
N THR A 151 -30.15 1.97 -0.82
CA THR A 151 -30.53 2.99 -1.81
C THR A 151 -29.79 2.85 -3.14
N ALA A 152 -28.60 2.24 -3.14
CA ALA A 152 -27.87 1.81 -4.33
C ALA A 152 -28.72 0.99 -5.30
N TYR A 153 -29.65 0.18 -4.79
CA TYR A 153 -30.52 -0.71 -5.59
C TYR A 153 -31.85 -0.04 -5.99
N THR A 154 -31.86 1.30 -6.06
CA THR A 154 -33.03 2.10 -6.43
C THR A 154 -32.69 3.09 -7.54
N ASN A 155 -33.71 3.75 -8.10
CA ASN A 155 -33.52 4.84 -9.06
C ASN A 155 -33.45 6.23 -8.38
N ILE A 156 -33.26 6.28 -7.06
CA ILE A 156 -33.14 7.54 -6.32
C ILE A 156 -31.73 8.11 -6.55
N PRO A 157 -31.59 9.41 -6.84
CA PRO A 157 -30.27 10.03 -6.98
C PRO A 157 -29.44 9.87 -5.70
N LEU A 158 -28.20 9.39 -5.86
CA LEU A 158 -27.24 9.32 -4.77
C LEU A 158 -26.43 10.63 -4.71
N ALA A 159 -26.47 11.28 -3.54
CA ALA A 159 -25.62 12.43 -3.27
C ALA A 159 -24.15 12.00 -3.10
N LEU A 160 -23.22 12.95 -3.01
CA LEU A 160 -21.82 12.64 -2.68
C LEU A 160 -21.74 11.90 -1.33
N HIS A 161 -21.11 10.73 -1.33
CA HIS A 161 -20.96 9.87 -0.16
C HIS A 161 -19.69 9.03 -0.27
N ASN A 162 -19.32 8.39 0.84
CA ASN A 162 -18.37 7.28 0.85
C ASN A 162 -19.15 6.00 1.17
N ASP A 163 -18.77 4.89 0.56
CA ASP A 163 -19.41 3.60 0.82
C ASP A 163 -19.03 3.06 2.20
N SER A 164 -19.91 2.22 2.74
CA SER A 164 -19.59 1.35 3.88
C SER A 164 -19.21 2.05 5.19
N THR A 165 -19.61 3.32 5.40
CA THR A 165 -19.25 4.11 6.60
C THR A 165 -19.88 3.60 7.90
N TYR A 166 -20.76 2.61 7.84
CA TYR A 166 -21.32 1.92 9.01
C TYR A 166 -20.42 0.79 9.53
N PHE A 167 -19.34 0.42 8.81
CA PHE A 167 -18.30 -0.45 9.36
C PHE A 167 -17.27 0.38 10.14
N THR A 168 -16.67 -0.25 11.17
CA THR A 168 -15.54 0.34 11.90
C THR A 168 -14.35 0.62 10.97
N GLU A 169 -14.14 -0.28 10.00
CA GLU A 169 -13.15 -0.14 8.93
C GLU A 169 -13.90 -0.12 7.60
N SER A 170 -14.13 1.07 7.05
CA SER A 170 -14.77 1.25 5.74
C SER A 170 -13.91 0.65 4.63
N THR A 171 -14.55 0.26 3.52
CA THR A 171 -13.85 -0.24 2.32
C THR A 171 -12.95 0.84 1.72
N GLY A 172 -11.71 0.49 1.37
CA GLY A 172 -10.71 1.40 0.80
C GLY A 172 -9.42 0.72 0.36
#